data_AF-A0A534LX02-F1
#
_entry.id   AF-A0A534LX02-F1
#
_cell.length_a   1.000
_cell.length_b   1.000
_cell.length_c   1.000
_cell.angle_alpha   90.00
_cell.angle_beta   90.00
_cell.angle_gamma   90.00
#
_symmetry.space_group_name_H-M   'P 1'
#
loop_
_entity.id
_entity.type
_entity.pdbx_description
1 polymer ?
#
loop_
_entity_poly.entity_id
_entity_poly.type
_entity_poly.pdbx_seq_one_letter_code
_entity_poly.pdbx_strand_id
1 'polypeptide(L)'
;MGRRSLREIVEDLQRVRDLADSPREPPRDEEVSLLLYQCPSCGRFVSQAAQACACGVRFAPPSEMTFQCPECASRVSPGDECPVCGVEFRAATFRNDPVYACPRCGTHVESDAIRCSCGAWFED
;
A
#
# COMPACT_ATOMS: atom_id res chain seq x y z
N MET A 1 20.14 -50.78 -30.92
CA MET A 1 19.43 -50.34 -29.70
C MET A 1 19.73 -51.35 -28.60
N GLY A 2 20.62 -51.00 -27.67
CA GLY A 2 21.06 -51.91 -26.61
C GLY A 2 19.90 -52.25 -25.67
N ARG A 3 19.68 -53.55 -25.43
CA ARG A 3 18.71 -54.01 -24.43
C ARG A 3 19.32 -53.73 -23.06
N ARG A 4 18.68 -52.86 -22.27
CA ARG A 4 19.06 -52.62 -20.88
C ARG A 4 18.89 -53.92 -20.11
N SER A 5 19.85 -54.24 -19.27
CA SER A 5 19.77 -55.37 -18.36
C SER A 5 18.70 -55.11 -17.30
N LEU A 6 18.12 -56.18 -16.76
CA LEU A 6 17.15 -56.07 -15.66
C LEU A 6 17.72 -55.34 -14.43
N ARG A 7 19.05 -55.41 -14.22
CA ARG A 7 19.73 -54.73 -13.11
C ARG A 7 19.68 -53.21 -13.27
N GLU A 8 20.00 -52.71 -14.46
CA GLU A 8 19.95 -51.28 -14.76
C GLU A 8 18.53 -50.72 -14.61
N ILE A 9 17.51 -51.51 -14.97
CA ILE A 9 16.10 -51.11 -14.80
C ILE A 9 15.74 -50.99 -13.32
N VAL A 10 16.21 -51.92 -12.48
CA VAL A 10 15.94 -51.89 -11.03
C VAL A 10 16.66 -50.71 -10.35
N GLU A 11 17.89 -50.41 -10.74
CA GLU A 11 18.64 -49.26 -10.22
C GLU A 11 17.97 -47.93 -10.58
N ASP A 12 17.49 -47.79 -11.82
CA ASP A 12 16.74 -46.59 -12.24
C ASP A 12 15.44 -46.41 -11.43
N LEU A 13 14.70 -47.50 -11.18
CA LEU A 13 13.48 -47.46 -10.39
C LEU A 13 13.74 -47.10 -8.91
N GLN A 14 14.84 -47.58 -8.35
CA GLN A 14 15.26 -47.21 -6.99
C GLN A 14 15.59 -45.71 -6.90
N ARG A 15 16.36 -45.18 -7.86
CA ARG A 15 16.70 -43.76 -7.91
C ARG A 15 15.46 -42.86 -8.00
N VAL A 16 14.45 -43.25 -8.78
CA VAL A 16 13.19 -42.49 -8.88
C VAL A 16 12.45 -42.48 -7.55
N ARG A 17 12.44 -43.62 -6.83
CA ARG A 17 11.81 -43.70 -5.50
C ARG A 17 12.53 -42.82 -4.48
N ASP A 18 13.87 -42.82 -4.48
CA ASP A 18 14.65 -42.00 -3.54
C ASP A 18 14.45 -40.49 -3.77
N LEU A 19 14.26 -40.07 -5.03
CA LEU A 19 13.90 -38.70 -5.38
C LEU A 19 12.47 -38.34 -4.96
N ALA A 20 11.55 -39.31 -5.00
CA ALA A 20 10.17 -39.10 -4.60
C ALA A 20 10.00 -39.05 -3.07
N ASP A 21 10.82 -39.80 -2.32
CA ASP A 21 10.86 -39.82 -0.85
C ASP A 21 11.73 -38.68 -0.27
N SER A 22 12.49 -37.98 -1.10
CA SER A 22 13.30 -36.86 -0.64
C SER A 22 12.39 -35.75 -0.10
N PRO A 23 12.66 -35.20 1.10
CA PRO A 23 11.89 -34.09 1.65
C PRO A 23 11.89 -32.95 0.65
N ARG A 24 10.74 -32.71 0.02
CA ARG A 24 10.55 -31.58 -0.87
C ARG A 24 10.48 -30.37 0.02
N GLU A 25 11.59 -29.64 0.13
CA GLU A 25 11.58 -28.34 0.79
C GLU A 25 10.48 -27.51 0.10
N PRO A 26 9.45 -27.06 0.84
CA PRO A 26 8.45 -26.19 0.25
C PRO A 26 9.19 -24.97 -0.31
N PRO A 27 8.80 -24.47 -1.50
CA PRO A 27 9.33 -23.20 -1.96
C PRO A 27 9.13 -22.20 -0.82
N ARG A 28 10.21 -21.52 -0.42
CA ARG A 28 10.11 -20.44 0.55
C ARG A 28 9.19 -19.42 -0.12
N ASP A 29 7.94 -19.36 0.32
CA ASP A 29 7.04 -18.27 -0.03
C ASP A 29 7.69 -17.00 0.54
N GLU A 30 8.59 -16.39 -0.25
CA GLU A 30 8.88 -14.98 -0.09
C GLU A 30 7.54 -14.31 -0.31
N GLU A 31 6.92 -13.89 0.78
CA GLU A 31 5.65 -13.19 0.79
C GLU A 31 5.86 -11.83 0.12
N VAL A 32 5.90 -11.83 -1.22
CA VAL A 32 6.02 -10.63 -2.02
C VAL A 32 4.68 -9.93 -1.90
N SER A 33 4.60 -9.03 -0.92
CA SER A 33 3.47 -8.11 -0.76
C SER A 33 3.41 -7.20 -1.98
N LEU A 34 2.66 -7.62 -2.99
CA LEU A 34 2.42 -6.84 -4.20
C LEU A 34 1.30 -5.83 -3.93
N LEU A 35 1.68 -4.56 -3.81
CA LEU A 35 0.72 -3.48 -3.70
C LEU A 35 -0.01 -3.27 -5.05
N LEU A 36 -1.32 -3.45 -5.03
CA LEU A 36 -2.20 -3.32 -6.19
C LEU A 36 -3.10 -2.09 -6.04
N TYR A 37 -3.27 -1.33 -7.13
CA TYR A 37 -4.17 -0.20 -7.23
C TYR A 37 -5.31 -0.51 -8.19
N GLN A 38 -6.46 0.11 -7.99
CA GLN A 38 -7.60 -0.03 -8.89
C GLN A 38 -7.61 1.08 -9.94
N CYS A 39 -7.72 0.72 -11.23
CA CYS A 39 -7.84 1.69 -12.30
C CYS A 39 -9.17 2.45 -12.19
N PRO A 40 -9.18 3.80 -12.14
CA PRO A 40 -10.40 4.57 -11.95
C PRO A 40 -11.35 4.53 -13.15
N SER A 41 -10.87 4.20 -14.36
CA SER A 41 -11.73 4.17 -15.55
C SER A 41 -12.38 2.81 -15.83
N CYS A 42 -11.78 1.70 -15.40
CA CYS A 42 -12.29 0.36 -15.72
C CYS A 42 -12.35 -0.59 -14.52
N GLY A 43 -11.92 -0.17 -13.33
CA GLY A 43 -11.98 -0.97 -12.10
C GLY A 43 -10.97 -2.12 -12.02
N ARG A 44 -10.09 -2.28 -13.01
CA ARG A 44 -9.10 -3.37 -13.06
C ARG A 44 -7.92 -3.09 -12.13
N PHE A 45 -7.44 -4.12 -11.45
CA PHE A 45 -6.24 -4.03 -10.62
C PHE A 45 -4.98 -3.93 -11.46
N VAL A 46 -4.07 -3.04 -11.07
CA VAL A 46 -2.76 -2.80 -11.68
C VAL A 46 -1.71 -2.72 -10.58
N SER A 47 -0.46 -3.06 -10.90
CA SER A 47 0.65 -2.93 -9.94
C SER A 47 1.00 -1.46 -9.70
N GLN A 48 1.60 -1.16 -8.55
CA GLN A 48 2.13 0.18 -8.23
C GLN A 48 3.06 0.76 -9.30
N ALA A 49 3.84 -0.11 -9.95
CA ALA A 49 4.80 0.29 -10.98
C ALA A 49 4.18 0.45 -12.38
N ALA A 50 2.88 0.15 -12.55
CA ALA A 50 2.22 0.25 -13.85
C ALA A 50 2.11 1.72 -14.30
N GLN A 51 2.59 2.01 -15.51
CA GLN A 51 2.45 3.34 -16.13
C GLN A 51 1.17 3.49 -16.97
N ALA A 52 0.50 2.37 -17.27
CA ALA A 52 -0.75 2.36 -18.00
C ALA A 52 -1.59 1.12 -17.65
N CYS A 53 -2.89 1.23 -17.83
CA CYS A 53 -3.81 0.11 -17.77
C CYS A 53 -4.08 -0.44 -19.18
N ALA A 54 -4.43 -1.72 -19.29
CA ALA A 54 -4.81 -2.36 -20.54
C ALA A 54 -6.06 -1.72 -21.21
N CYS A 55 -6.87 -0.95 -20.46
CA CYS A 55 -7.98 -0.19 -21.04
C CYS A 55 -7.55 1.09 -21.78
N GLY A 56 -6.25 1.41 -21.82
CA GLY A 56 -5.71 2.57 -22.53
C GLY A 56 -5.45 3.81 -21.67
N VAL A 57 -5.87 3.79 -20.40
CA VAL A 57 -5.55 4.87 -19.45
C VAL A 57 -4.07 4.86 -19.13
N ARG A 58 -3.43 6.03 -19.21
CA ARG A 58 -2.05 6.25 -18.74
C ARG A 58 -2.09 6.85 -17.35
N PHE A 59 -1.28 6.31 -16.45
CA PHE A 59 -1.08 6.90 -15.14
C PHE A 59 0.01 7.96 -15.28
N ALA A 60 -0.19 9.09 -14.61
CA ALA A 60 0.90 10.03 -14.46
C ALA A 60 2.06 9.29 -13.76
N PRO A 61 3.32 9.50 -14.19
CA PRO A 61 4.44 9.03 -13.40
C PRO A 61 4.26 9.56 -11.97
N PRO A 62 4.76 8.86 -10.94
CA PRO A 62 4.86 9.44 -9.61
C PRO A 62 5.71 10.70 -9.78
N SER A 63 5.02 11.83 -9.91
CA SER A 63 5.65 13.13 -9.84
C SER A 63 6.21 13.15 -8.43
N GLU A 64 7.46 13.54 -8.24
CA GLU A 64 7.95 13.86 -6.90
C GLU A 64 7.00 14.93 -6.38
N MET A 65 6.01 14.51 -5.58
CA MET A 65 4.97 15.37 -5.06
C MET A 65 5.65 16.24 -4.00
N THR A 66 6.25 17.33 -4.44
CA THR A 66 6.84 18.30 -3.53
C THR A 66 5.74 19.25 -3.06
N PHE A 67 5.74 19.58 -1.77
CA PHE A 67 4.90 20.64 -1.22
C PHE A 67 5.78 21.77 -0.68
N GLN A 68 5.16 22.93 -0.41
CA GLN A 68 5.84 24.03 0.27
C GLN A 68 5.73 23.87 1.78
N CYS A 69 6.86 23.91 2.47
CA CYS A 69 6.89 24.00 3.92
C CYS A 69 6.19 25.30 4.38
N PRO A 70 5.23 25.25 5.32
CA PRO A 70 4.52 26.45 5.80
C PRO A 70 5.43 27.43 6.54
N GLU A 71 6.47 26.94 7.22
CA GLU A 71 7.38 27.80 8.01
C GLU A 71 8.44 28.53 7.15
N CYS A 72 9.12 27.82 6.25
CA CYS A 72 10.26 28.38 5.50
C CYS A 72 10.03 28.51 3.99
N ALA A 73 8.83 28.15 3.50
CA ALA A 73 8.45 28.17 2.08
C ALA A 73 9.33 27.30 1.14
N SER A 74 10.23 26.48 1.70
CA SER A 74 11.07 25.58 0.92
C SER A 74 10.21 24.47 0.28
N ARG A 75 10.52 24.12 -0.97
CA ARG A 75 9.93 22.95 -1.62
C ARG A 75 10.56 21.70 -1.02
N VAL A 76 9.74 20.84 -0.45
CA VAL A 76 10.18 19.63 0.24
C VAL A 76 9.41 18.41 -0.28
N SER A 77 10.05 17.26 -0.24
CA SER A 77 9.41 15.97 -0.51
C SER A 77 8.53 15.54 0.67
N PRO A 78 7.61 14.58 0.47
CA PRO A 78 6.80 14.04 1.54
C PRO A 78 7.66 13.36 2.61
N GLY A 79 7.45 13.75 3.86
CA GLY A 79 8.15 13.25 5.04
C GLY A 79 7.58 13.85 6.32
N ASP A 80 8.14 13.47 7.47
CA ASP A 80 7.69 13.93 8.78
C ASP A 80 8.39 15.23 9.23
N GLU A 81 9.41 15.70 8.52
CA GLU A 81 10.19 16.90 8.88
C GLU A 81 10.70 17.66 7.65
N CYS A 82 10.77 18.99 7.76
CA CYS A 82 11.42 19.84 6.77
C CYS A 82 12.96 19.77 6.88
N PRO A 83 13.69 19.33 5.84
CA PRO A 83 15.16 19.25 5.88
C PRO A 83 15.86 20.62 5.91
N VAL A 84 15.12 21.73 5.68
CA VAL A 84 15.70 23.08 5.62
C VAL A 84 15.59 23.79 6.97
N CYS A 85 14.43 23.73 7.62
CA CYS A 85 14.19 24.44 8.88
C CYS A 85 13.91 23.52 10.08
N GLY A 86 13.85 22.21 9.88
CA GLY A 86 13.63 21.23 10.94
C GLY A 86 12.22 21.25 11.53
N VAL A 87 11.24 21.90 10.88
CA VAL A 87 9.85 21.83 11.37
C VAL A 87 9.32 20.43 11.11
N GLU A 88 8.84 19.77 12.17
CA GLU A 88 8.12 18.52 12.04
C GLU A 88 6.76 18.79 11.40
N PHE A 89 6.52 18.14 10.26
CA PHE A 89 5.19 17.99 9.69
C PHE A 89 4.46 16.97 10.55
N ARG A 90 4.03 17.40 11.74
CA ARG A 90 3.20 16.58 12.59
C ARG A 90 2.00 16.19 11.74
N ALA A 91 1.98 14.94 11.26
CA ALA A 91 0.76 14.31 10.84
C ALA A 91 -0.14 14.56 12.04
N ALA A 92 -1.12 15.46 11.89
CA ALA A 92 -2.12 15.66 12.91
C ALA A 92 -2.52 14.23 13.22
N THR A 93 -2.15 13.78 14.43
CA THR A 93 -2.51 12.46 14.87
C THR A 93 -3.99 12.65 14.94
N PHE A 94 -4.69 12.28 13.86
CA PHE A 94 -6.12 12.16 13.84
C PHE A 94 -6.31 11.09 14.90
N ARG A 95 -6.44 11.54 16.16
CA ARG A 95 -7.36 10.95 17.09
C ARG A 95 -8.54 10.63 16.19
N ASN A 96 -8.80 9.35 15.99
CA ASN A 96 -9.89 8.90 15.13
C ASN A 96 -11.26 9.39 15.63
N ASP A 97 -11.29 10.24 16.66
CA ASP A 97 -12.40 11.11 17.02
C ASP A 97 -12.80 11.98 15.81
N PRO A 98 -13.95 11.69 15.20
CA PRO A 98 -14.44 12.47 14.07
C PRO A 98 -14.72 13.91 14.54
N VAL A 99 -14.10 14.88 13.89
CA VAL A 99 -14.31 16.31 14.15
C VAL A 99 -15.28 16.84 13.09
N TYR A 100 -16.38 17.47 13.51
CA TYR A 100 -17.40 18.01 12.60
C TYR A 100 -17.29 19.53 12.49
N ALA A 101 -17.56 20.09 11.32
CA ALA A 101 -17.65 21.54 11.15
C ALA A 101 -19.06 22.02 11.48
N CYS A 102 -19.18 23.02 12.37
CA CYS A 102 -20.46 23.64 12.69
C CYS A 102 -21.08 24.28 11.42
N PRO A 103 -22.33 23.95 11.04
CA PRO A 103 -22.94 24.47 9.82
C PRO A 103 -23.21 25.98 9.87
N ARG A 104 -23.20 26.58 11.07
CA ARG A 104 -23.47 28.01 11.26
C ARG A 104 -22.22 28.88 11.14
N CYS A 105 -21.06 28.42 11.63
CA CYS A 105 -19.85 29.25 11.71
C CYS A 105 -18.58 28.57 11.17
N GLY A 106 -18.64 27.30 10.76
CA GLY A 106 -17.52 26.56 10.20
C GLY A 106 -16.45 26.14 11.21
N THR A 107 -16.65 26.42 12.50
CA THR A 107 -15.72 26.00 13.55
C THR A 107 -15.81 24.49 13.76
N HIS A 108 -14.65 23.83 13.86
CA HIS A 108 -14.57 22.40 14.15
C HIS A 108 -14.93 22.14 15.63
N VAL A 109 -15.81 21.16 15.85
CA VAL A 109 -16.26 20.69 17.16
C VAL A 109 -16.05 19.17 17.27
N GLU A 110 -15.87 18.67 18.48
CA GLU A 110 -15.74 17.24 18.77
C GLU A 110 -17.04 16.48 18.45
N SER A 111 -16.96 15.17 18.21
CA SER A 111 -18.09 14.34 17.80
C SER A 111 -19.24 14.28 18.80
N ASP A 112 -18.96 14.44 20.09
CA ASP A 112 -19.93 14.42 21.18
C ASP A 112 -20.40 15.83 21.59
N ALA A 113 -19.99 16.87 20.85
CA ALA A 113 -20.37 18.24 21.17
C ALA A 113 -21.87 18.47 20.88
N ILE A 114 -22.65 18.74 21.93
CA ILE A 114 -24.07 19.09 21.84
C ILE A 114 -24.26 20.56 21.40
N ARG A 115 -23.25 21.41 21.59
CA ARG A 115 -23.34 22.85 21.32
C ARG A 115 -22.01 23.45 20.86
N CYS A 116 -22.08 24.29 19.83
CA CYS A 116 -20.95 25.10 19.38
C CYS A 116 -20.82 26.39 20.22
N SER A 117 -19.60 26.91 20.36
CA SER A 117 -19.31 28.21 21.00
C SER A 117 -20.04 29.39 20.35
N CYS A 118 -20.41 29.28 19.08
CA CYS A 118 -21.25 30.27 18.39
C CYS A 118 -22.73 30.23 18.82
N GLY A 119 -23.12 29.26 19.65
CA GLY A 119 -24.46 29.06 20.18
C GLY A 119 -25.35 28.11 19.37
N ALA A 120 -24.86 27.51 18.28
CA ALA A 120 -25.60 26.49 17.54
C ALA A 120 -25.71 25.18 18.35
N TRP A 121 -26.87 24.53 18.29
CA TRP A 121 -27.14 23.24 18.92
C TRP A 121 -27.13 22.14 17.86
N PHE A 122 -26.61 20.98 18.22
CA PHE A 122 -26.61 19.78 17.40
C PHE A 122 -27.63 18.81 18.01
N GLU A 123 -28.58 18.35 17.20
CA GLU A 123 -29.59 17.37 17.62
C GLU A 123 -28.99 15.96 17.48
N ASP A 124 -29.33 15.06 18.42
CA ASP A 124 -28.94 13.63 18.43
C ASP A 124 -29.68 12.83 17.34
#